data_AF-A0A7C3WHD7-F1
#
_entry.id   AF-A0A7C3WHD7-F1
#
_cell.length_a   1.000
_cell.length_b   1.000
_cell.length_c   1.000
_cell.angle_alpha   90.00
_cell.angle_beta   90.00
_cell.angle_gamma   90.00
#
_symmetry.space_group_name_H-M   'P 1'
#
loop_
_entity.id
_entity.type
_entity.pdbx_description
1 polymer ?
#
loop_
_entity_poly.entity_id
_entity_poly.type
_entity_poly.pdbx_seq_one_letter_code
_entity_poly.pdbx_strand_id
1 'polypeptide(L)'
;MAFDWFFRLFRKKEKERKVRKKRKIKPKKVRRIVKIKRRLKPEKKKTLVSELMTRNIISVSPYSTLEEVVEIFKSNKISGAPVLDKNFFIGEISKTDILNLVKKNSLEEIDEKDGEILKKTFVADLMKKPICIHEDRSVEEAKKKMEKHNIKRLLVLDKKNRLVGIITRTDLLKWAPKQEIKDTVSTKIDEMIKILEDGPIEIKKLSKILNTSENLVESWAKILEEHGMVEISYPAIGSPVVKLKK
;
A
#
# COMPACT_ATOMS: atom_id res chain seq x y z
N MET A 1 -43.84 -7.53 15.69
CA MET A 1 -44.18 -6.20 15.14
C MET A 1 -43.01 -5.24 15.35
N ALA A 2 -41.93 -5.35 14.58
CA ALA A 2 -41.63 -4.34 13.55
C ALA A 2 -40.80 -4.87 12.36
N PHE A 3 -40.67 -6.19 12.18
CA PHE A 3 -40.02 -6.80 10.99
C PHE A 3 -41.00 -7.62 10.11
N ASP A 4 -42.27 -7.72 10.53
CA ASP A 4 -43.36 -8.43 9.82
C ASP A 4 -44.15 -7.51 8.84
N TRP A 5 -43.80 -6.22 8.80
CA TRP A 5 -44.39 -5.23 7.88
C TRP A 5 -43.61 -5.14 6.54
N PHE A 6 -42.29 -5.41 6.56
CA PHE A 6 -41.41 -5.28 5.39
C PHE A 6 -41.48 -6.49 4.44
N PHE A 7 -41.65 -7.71 4.97
CA PHE A 7 -41.80 -8.92 4.16
C PHE A 7 -43.23 -9.14 3.61
N ARG A 8 -44.24 -8.48 4.19
CA ARG A 8 -45.66 -8.64 3.79
C ARG A 8 -46.08 -7.73 2.62
N LEU A 9 -45.27 -6.73 2.27
CA LEU A 9 -45.43 -5.92 1.05
C LEU A 9 -44.73 -6.51 -0.19
N PHE A 10 -43.74 -7.39 0.01
CA PHE A 10 -42.94 -7.95 -1.09
C PHE A 10 -43.47 -9.28 -1.64
N ARG A 11 -44.43 -9.94 -0.95
CA ARG A 11 -45.01 -11.24 -1.34
C ARG A 11 -46.47 -11.23 -1.82
N LYS A 12 -47.07 -10.07 -2.08
CA LYS A 12 -48.48 -9.96 -2.51
C LYS A 12 -48.72 -9.13 -3.78
N LYS A 13 -47.77 -9.13 -4.72
CA LYS A 13 -47.97 -8.60 -6.08
C LYS A 13 -47.42 -9.51 -7.20
N GLU A 14 -47.21 -10.78 -6.89
CA GLU A 14 -46.65 -11.76 -7.84
C GLU A 14 -47.66 -12.80 -8.33
N LYS A 15 -48.95 -12.69 -7.98
CA LYS A 15 -49.97 -13.70 -8.38
C LYS A 15 -51.22 -13.22 -9.10
N GLU A 16 -51.39 -11.93 -9.40
CA GLU A 16 -52.53 -11.50 -10.22
C GLU A 16 -52.15 -10.37 -11.19
N ARG A 17 -51.85 -10.77 -12.44
CA ARG A 17 -52.39 -10.14 -13.65
C ARG A 17 -51.96 -10.93 -14.89
N LYS A 18 -52.83 -11.88 -15.24
CA LYS A 18 -52.94 -12.47 -16.57
C LYS A 18 -52.98 -11.37 -17.65
N VAL A 19 -52.28 -11.64 -18.74
CA VAL A 19 -52.53 -11.20 -20.13
C VAL A 19 -52.93 -9.73 -20.32
N ARG A 20 -51.96 -8.89 -20.72
CA ARG A 20 -52.20 -7.75 -21.62
C ARG A 20 -50.92 -7.48 -22.41
N LYS A 21 -50.98 -7.71 -23.72
CA LYS A 21 -49.92 -7.44 -24.72
C LYS A 21 -49.32 -6.05 -24.47
N LYS A 22 -48.05 -5.97 -24.07
CA LYS A 22 -47.29 -4.70 -24.03
C LYS A 22 -46.30 -4.67 -25.19
N ARG A 23 -46.56 -3.73 -26.10
CA ARG A 23 -45.74 -3.32 -27.24
C ARG A 23 -44.26 -3.22 -26.86
N LYS A 24 -43.38 -3.72 -27.72
CA LYS A 24 -41.91 -3.55 -27.63
C LYS A 24 -41.58 -2.04 -27.59
N ILE A 25 -41.24 -1.52 -26.41
CA ILE A 25 -40.70 -0.17 -26.26
C ILE A 25 -39.19 -0.27 -26.54
N LYS A 26 -38.74 0.30 -27.66
CA LYS A 26 -37.31 0.43 -27.98
C LYS A 26 -36.65 1.32 -26.91
N PRO A 27 -35.48 0.94 -26.32
CA PRO A 27 -34.85 1.74 -25.26
C PRO A 27 -34.09 2.92 -25.88
N LYS A 28 -34.80 3.91 -26.42
CA LYS A 28 -34.26 5.23 -26.76
C LYS A 28 -34.78 6.23 -25.73
N LYS A 29 -34.35 6.17 -24.45
CA LYS A 29 -34.56 7.25 -23.46
C LYS A 29 -33.88 7.09 -22.07
N VAL A 30 -32.79 6.33 -21.93
CA VAL A 30 -32.04 6.26 -20.64
C VAL A 30 -30.86 7.24 -20.57
N ARG A 31 -30.56 7.99 -21.64
CA ARG A 31 -29.39 8.90 -21.70
C ARG A 31 -29.53 10.25 -20.97
N ARG A 32 -30.58 10.51 -20.18
CA ARG A 32 -30.84 11.87 -19.65
C ARG A 32 -30.96 12.06 -18.14
N ILE A 33 -30.73 11.03 -17.32
CA ILE A 33 -30.80 11.15 -15.85
C ILE A 33 -29.42 11.06 -15.15
N VAL A 34 -28.34 10.73 -15.88
CA VAL A 34 -26.96 10.89 -15.37
C VAL A 34 -26.43 12.32 -15.58
N LYS A 35 -27.31 13.32 -15.42
CA LYS A 35 -26.95 14.69 -15.03
C LYS A 35 -27.05 14.80 -13.50
N ILE A 36 -26.54 13.79 -12.80
CA ILE A 36 -26.21 13.95 -11.39
C ILE A 36 -25.09 14.99 -11.39
N LYS A 37 -25.37 16.14 -10.78
CA LYS A 37 -24.39 17.17 -10.44
C LYS A 37 -23.09 16.47 -10.05
N ARG A 38 -22.11 16.40 -10.97
CA ARG A 38 -20.71 16.33 -10.61
C ARG A 38 -20.50 17.62 -9.84
N ARG A 39 -20.78 17.58 -8.53
CA ARG A 39 -20.19 18.52 -7.57
C ARG A 39 -18.72 18.51 -7.97
N LEU A 40 -18.27 19.60 -8.57
CA LEU A 40 -16.86 19.86 -8.72
C LEU A 40 -16.31 19.65 -7.31
N LYS A 41 -15.59 18.53 -7.10
CA LYS A 41 -14.88 18.33 -5.84
C LYS A 41 -14.04 19.59 -5.70
N PRO A 42 -14.11 20.32 -4.57
CA PRO A 42 -13.31 21.52 -4.40
C PRO A 42 -11.87 21.16 -4.77
N GLU A 43 -11.21 22.02 -5.56
CA GLU A 43 -9.80 21.81 -5.93
C GLU A 43 -9.04 21.56 -4.65
N LYS A 44 -8.54 20.33 -4.52
CA LYS A 44 -7.89 19.87 -3.31
C LYS A 44 -6.59 20.67 -3.22
N LYS A 45 -6.43 21.49 -2.18
CA LYS A 45 -5.20 22.25 -1.92
C LYS A 45 -4.01 21.28 -2.02
N LYS A 46 -3.08 21.56 -2.95
CA LYS A 46 -1.87 20.75 -3.09
C LYS A 46 -1.06 20.87 -1.80
N THR A 47 -0.84 19.75 -1.13
CA THR A 47 0.10 19.69 0.00
C THR A 47 1.52 19.58 -0.56
N LEU A 48 2.43 20.37 -0.01
CA LEU A 48 3.84 20.33 -0.38
C LEU A 48 4.59 19.24 0.39
N VAL A 49 5.68 18.73 -0.19
CA VAL A 49 6.58 17.79 0.47
C VAL A 49 7.13 18.39 1.77
N SER A 50 7.45 19.68 1.78
CA SER A 50 7.93 20.40 2.96
C SER A 50 6.98 20.36 4.17
N GLU A 51 5.68 20.15 3.93
CA GLU A 51 4.66 20.08 4.99
C GLU A 51 4.59 18.70 5.66
N LEU A 52 5.11 17.66 5.02
CA LEU A 52 5.04 16.26 5.52
C LEU A 52 6.39 15.63 5.81
N MET A 53 7.48 16.16 5.24
CA MET A 53 8.79 15.55 5.39
C MET A 53 9.26 15.54 6.85
N THR A 54 10.04 14.52 7.20
CA THR A 54 10.79 14.48 8.44
C THR A 54 12.12 15.21 8.27
N ARG A 55 12.39 16.23 9.09
CA ARG A 55 13.60 17.05 9.01
C ARG A 55 14.79 16.49 9.78
N ASN A 56 14.55 15.73 10.84
CA ASN A 56 15.63 15.12 11.61
C ASN A 56 16.02 13.79 10.95
N ILE A 57 17.10 13.82 10.19
CA ILE A 57 17.53 12.70 9.36
C ILE A 57 18.68 12.01 10.06
N ILE A 58 18.51 10.71 10.33
CA ILE A 58 19.62 9.85 10.70
C ILE A 58 20.36 9.48 9.42
N SER A 59 21.61 9.90 9.31
CA SER A 59 22.48 9.61 8.17
C SER A 59 23.65 8.74 8.57
N VAL A 60 24.29 8.12 7.59
CA VAL A 60 25.50 7.31 7.76
C VAL A 60 26.65 7.86 6.91
N SER A 61 27.88 7.58 7.32
CA SER A 61 29.09 7.92 6.56
C SER A 61 29.33 6.87 5.46
N PRO A 62 29.87 7.23 4.28
CA PRO A 62 30.33 6.24 3.30
C PRO A 62 31.47 5.36 3.84
N TYR A 63 32.18 5.84 4.86
CA TYR A 63 33.32 5.17 5.49
C TYR A 63 32.92 4.29 6.68
N SER A 64 31.63 4.29 7.06
CA SER A 64 31.11 3.37 8.08
C SER A 64 31.06 1.95 7.53
N THR A 65 31.25 0.97 8.41
CA THR A 65 31.05 -0.44 8.06
C THR A 65 29.57 -0.78 8.01
N LEU A 66 29.20 -1.86 7.32
CA LEU A 66 27.80 -2.29 7.31
C LEU A 66 27.34 -2.81 8.68
N GLU A 67 28.25 -3.29 9.52
CA GLU A 67 27.94 -3.68 10.91
C GLU A 67 27.40 -2.48 11.71
N GLU A 68 28.11 -1.36 11.70
CA GLU A 68 27.68 -0.11 12.35
C GLU A 68 26.30 0.34 11.83
N VAL A 69 26.05 0.22 10.53
CA VAL A 69 24.76 0.57 9.92
C VAL A 69 23.64 -0.35 10.41
N VAL A 70 23.91 -1.64 10.56
CA VAL A 70 22.93 -2.60 11.13
C VAL A 70 22.56 -2.21 12.55
N GLU A 71 23.53 -1.82 13.37
CA GLU A 71 23.29 -1.36 14.74
C GLU A 71 22.48 -0.06 14.77
N ILE A 72 22.79 0.90 13.89
CA ILE A 72 22.02 2.15 13.73
C ILE A 72 20.57 1.83 13.35
N PHE A 73 20.35 0.91 12.40
CA PHE A 73 19.01 0.51 11.96
C PHE A 73 18.22 -0.16 13.07
N LYS A 74 18.84 -1.07 13.83
CA LYS A 74 18.22 -1.75 14.99
C LYS A 74 17.85 -0.73 16.08
N SER A 75 18.80 0.10 16.49
CA SER A 75 18.66 1.04 17.61
C SER A 75 17.62 2.13 17.33
N ASN A 76 17.59 2.63 16.09
CA ASN A 76 16.68 3.69 15.70
C ASN A 76 15.37 3.18 15.08
N LYS A 77 15.20 1.85 14.94
CA LYS A 77 14.04 1.21 14.29
C LYS A 77 13.77 1.77 12.89
N ILE A 78 14.83 2.06 12.14
CA ILE A 78 14.76 2.55 10.75
C ILE A 78 15.18 1.46 9.76
N SER A 79 14.77 1.62 8.50
CA SER A 79 14.99 0.64 7.43
C SER A 79 15.89 1.14 6.31
N GLY A 80 16.48 2.32 6.49
CA GLY A 80 17.35 2.96 5.53
C GLY A 80 17.76 4.34 6.00
N ALA A 81 18.91 4.79 5.51
CA ALA A 81 19.48 6.09 5.83
C ALA A 81 20.15 6.68 4.58
N PRO A 82 20.10 8.01 4.42
CA PRO A 82 20.97 8.70 3.49
C PRO A 82 22.44 8.57 3.89
N VAL A 83 23.30 8.51 2.89
CA VAL A 83 24.74 8.50 3.01
C VAL A 83 25.25 9.91 2.75
N LEU A 84 25.96 10.47 3.74
CA LEU A 84 26.59 11.78 3.67
C LEU A 84 28.09 11.64 3.81
N ASP A 85 28.83 12.21 2.86
CA ASP A 85 30.25 12.51 3.03
C ASP A 85 30.39 13.95 3.50
N LYS A 86 30.80 14.13 4.76
CA LYS A 86 30.79 15.41 5.47
C LYS A 86 29.37 15.99 5.51
N ASN A 87 29.04 16.86 4.55
CA ASN A 87 27.72 17.48 4.37
C ASN A 87 27.15 17.26 2.97
N PHE A 88 27.88 16.54 2.12
CA PHE A 88 27.46 16.24 0.77
C PHE A 88 26.71 14.94 0.74
N PHE A 89 25.52 15.01 0.17
CA PHE A 89 24.66 13.87 0.03
C PHE A 89 25.06 13.05 -1.20
N ILE A 90 25.48 11.80 -0.99
CA ILE A 90 26.13 10.98 -2.04
C ILE A 90 25.41 9.66 -2.35
N GLY A 91 24.54 9.17 -1.47
CA GLY A 91 23.96 7.83 -1.60
C GLY A 91 22.79 7.55 -0.66
N GLU A 92 22.12 6.43 -0.84
CA GLU A 92 21.21 5.86 0.16
C GLU A 92 21.61 4.41 0.41
N ILE A 93 21.50 3.96 1.65
CA ILE A 93 21.63 2.55 2.02
C ILE A 93 20.38 2.10 2.77
N SER A 94 19.88 0.90 2.46
CA SER A 94 18.69 0.34 3.07
C SER A 94 18.92 -1.04 3.69
N LYS A 95 18.06 -1.41 4.65
CA LYS A 95 18.05 -2.73 5.28
C LYS A 95 17.99 -3.84 4.23
N THR A 96 17.22 -3.63 3.15
CA THR A 96 17.10 -4.60 2.05
C THR A 96 18.42 -4.78 1.31
N ASP A 97 19.22 -3.73 1.13
CA ASP A 97 20.52 -3.84 0.46
C ASP A 97 21.47 -4.72 1.28
N ILE A 98 21.53 -4.47 2.59
CA ILE A 98 22.37 -5.25 3.53
C ILE A 98 21.91 -6.71 3.58
N LEU A 99 20.60 -6.95 3.74
CA LEU A 99 20.04 -8.31 3.79
C LEU A 99 20.29 -9.11 2.51
N ASN A 100 20.25 -8.45 1.34
CA ASN A 100 20.54 -9.10 0.08
C ASN A 100 22.02 -9.51 -0.04
N LEU A 101 22.94 -8.73 0.52
CA LEU A 101 24.38 -9.05 0.54
C LEU A 101 24.62 -10.36 1.30
N VAL A 102 24.02 -10.50 2.48
CA VAL A 102 24.17 -11.68 3.36
C VAL A 102 23.14 -12.78 3.10
N LYS A 103 22.25 -12.60 2.11
CA LYS A 103 21.17 -13.54 1.73
C LYS A 103 20.27 -13.95 2.92
N LYS A 104 19.88 -12.98 3.75
CA LYS A 104 18.97 -13.17 4.90
C LYS A 104 17.64 -12.45 4.69
N ASN A 105 16.61 -12.84 5.43
CA ASN A 105 15.29 -12.18 5.36
C ASN A 105 15.08 -11.14 6.46
N SER A 106 15.86 -11.21 7.54
CA SER A 106 15.74 -10.35 8.71
C SER A 106 17.11 -10.02 9.32
N LEU A 107 17.22 -8.90 10.06
CA LEU A 107 18.52 -8.50 10.67
C LEU A 107 18.85 -9.36 11.89
N GLU A 108 17.87 -10.14 12.33
CA GLU A 108 17.90 -11.09 13.43
C GLU A 108 18.50 -12.43 13.01
N GLU A 109 18.46 -12.75 11.71
CA GLU A 109 19.08 -13.95 11.10
C GLU A 109 20.58 -13.79 10.79
N ILE A 110 21.15 -12.60 11.04
CA ILE A 110 22.57 -12.31 10.82
C ILE A 110 23.39 -13.08 11.86
N ASP A 111 24.26 -13.96 11.38
CA ASP A 111 25.13 -14.79 12.20
C ASP A 111 26.59 -14.29 12.21
N GLU A 112 27.47 -15.03 12.90
CA GLU A 112 28.88 -14.64 13.05
C GLU A 112 29.63 -14.58 11.70
N LYS A 113 29.28 -15.46 10.74
CA LYS A 113 29.91 -15.46 9.41
C LYS A 113 29.50 -14.23 8.61
N ASP A 114 28.23 -13.85 8.72
CA ASP A 114 27.73 -12.60 8.12
C ASP A 114 28.43 -11.39 8.77
N GLY A 115 28.65 -11.42 10.08
CA GLY A 115 29.34 -10.38 10.83
C GLY A 115 30.74 -10.07 10.29
N GLU A 116 31.52 -11.07 9.91
CA GLU A 116 32.84 -10.86 9.28
C GLU A 116 32.76 -10.09 7.97
N ILE A 117 31.76 -10.39 7.13
CA ILE A 117 31.53 -9.72 5.84
C ILE A 117 31.12 -8.26 6.10
N LEU A 118 30.19 -8.05 7.04
CA LEU A 118 29.66 -6.73 7.37
C LEU A 118 30.73 -5.80 7.98
N LYS A 119 31.66 -6.35 8.76
CA LYS A 119 32.83 -5.62 9.31
C LYS A 119 33.80 -5.13 8.24
N LYS A 120 33.94 -5.89 7.15
CA LYS A 120 34.91 -5.60 6.08
C LYS A 120 34.32 -4.82 4.91
N THR A 121 33.00 -4.68 4.86
CA THR A 121 32.29 -3.99 3.77
C THR A 121 31.92 -2.58 4.22
N PHE A 122 32.27 -1.57 3.42
CA PHE A 122 31.91 -0.20 3.71
C PHE A 122 30.56 0.18 3.08
N VAL A 123 29.92 1.21 3.63
CA VAL A 123 28.70 1.78 3.05
C VAL A 123 28.91 2.19 1.60
N ALA A 124 30.06 2.77 1.26
CA ALA A 124 30.39 3.18 -0.10
C ALA A 124 30.31 2.03 -1.13
N ASP A 125 30.58 0.79 -0.71
CA ASP A 125 30.60 -0.38 -1.59
C ASP A 125 29.20 -0.86 -1.98
N LEU A 126 28.19 -0.57 -1.14
CA LEU A 126 26.83 -1.08 -1.28
C LEU A 126 25.78 0.01 -1.51
N MET A 127 26.10 1.27 -1.22
CA MET A 127 25.15 2.38 -1.36
C MET A 127 24.65 2.53 -2.79
N LYS A 128 23.40 2.98 -2.92
CA LYS A 128 22.76 3.24 -4.21
C LYS A 128 22.64 4.72 -4.47
N LYS A 129 22.58 5.07 -5.77
CA LYS A 129 22.28 6.43 -6.17
C LYS A 129 20.89 6.81 -5.65
N PRO A 130 20.78 7.94 -4.95
CA PRO A 130 19.57 8.27 -4.25
C PRO A 130 18.55 8.94 -5.17
N ILE A 131 17.28 8.77 -4.83
CA ILE A 131 16.18 9.38 -5.58
C ILE A 131 15.60 10.50 -4.73
N CYS A 132 15.82 11.72 -5.21
CA CYS A 132 15.51 12.94 -4.46
C CYS A 132 14.24 13.63 -4.99
N ILE A 133 13.65 14.50 -4.19
CA ILE A 133 12.57 15.42 -4.58
C ILE A 133 12.81 16.78 -3.91
N HIS A 134 12.40 17.87 -4.55
CA HIS A 134 12.48 19.19 -3.92
C HIS A 134 11.34 19.39 -2.92
N GLU A 135 11.62 20.14 -1.84
CA GLU A 135 10.66 20.42 -0.77
C GLU A 135 9.41 21.19 -1.26
N ASP A 136 9.55 21.92 -2.38
CA ASP A 136 8.49 22.72 -3.01
C ASP A 136 7.57 21.91 -3.95
N ARG A 137 7.83 20.60 -4.11
CA ARG A 137 7.00 19.72 -4.94
C ARG A 137 5.78 19.23 -4.19
N SER A 138 4.79 18.77 -4.95
CA SER A 138 3.58 18.21 -4.38
C SER A 138 3.81 16.80 -3.81
N VAL A 139 3.00 16.45 -2.81
CA VAL A 139 2.98 15.11 -2.23
C VAL A 139 2.54 14.06 -3.27
N GLU A 140 1.66 14.42 -4.21
CA GLU A 140 1.29 13.57 -5.34
C GLU A 140 2.47 13.27 -6.27
N GLU A 141 3.35 14.24 -6.52
CA GLU A 141 4.59 14.00 -7.26
C GLU A 141 5.54 13.07 -6.50
N ALA A 142 5.65 13.23 -5.18
CA ALA A 142 6.41 12.32 -4.33
C ALA A 142 5.89 10.88 -4.45
N LYS A 143 4.56 10.69 -4.34
CA LYS A 143 3.90 9.39 -4.52
C LYS A 143 4.22 8.77 -5.89
N LYS A 144 4.01 9.53 -6.98
CA LYS A 144 4.31 9.06 -8.34
C LYS A 144 5.78 8.70 -8.52
N LYS A 145 6.70 9.48 -7.93
CA LYS A 145 8.13 9.21 -8.01
C LYS A 145 8.52 7.94 -7.25
N MET A 146 7.94 7.71 -6.07
CA MET A 146 8.10 6.47 -5.32
C MET A 146 7.62 5.25 -6.11
N GLU A 147 6.42 5.33 -6.69
CA GLU A 147 5.81 4.26 -7.50
C GLU A 147 6.66 3.96 -8.75
N LYS A 148 7.02 5.01 -9.51
CA LYS A 148 7.82 4.88 -10.74
C LYS A 148 9.15 4.18 -10.49
N HIS A 149 9.80 4.47 -9.38
CA HIS A 149 11.11 3.92 -9.05
C HIS A 149 11.05 2.69 -8.12
N ASN A 150 9.85 2.23 -7.75
CA ASN A 150 9.62 1.15 -6.80
C ASN A 150 10.41 1.32 -5.48
N ILE A 151 10.46 2.55 -4.97
CA ILE A 151 11.15 2.91 -3.73
C ILE A 151 10.13 3.34 -2.67
N LYS A 152 10.52 3.20 -1.41
CA LYS A 152 9.64 3.49 -0.27
C LYS A 152 9.89 4.85 0.37
N ARG A 153 10.93 5.56 -0.06
CA ARG A 153 11.34 6.85 0.49
C ARG A 153 11.99 7.71 -0.56
N LEU A 154 11.90 9.02 -0.38
CA LEU A 154 12.56 10.04 -1.17
C LEU A 154 13.28 10.97 -0.22
N LEU A 155 14.48 11.36 -0.62
CA LEU A 155 15.24 12.37 0.08
C LEU A 155 14.83 13.75 -0.41
N VAL A 156 14.68 14.69 0.51
CA VAL A 156 14.11 15.99 0.23
C VAL A 156 15.21 17.04 0.20
N LEU A 157 15.29 17.76 -0.91
CA LEU A 157 16.26 18.81 -1.16
C LEU A 157 15.61 20.19 -1.12
N ASP A 158 16.33 21.18 -0.59
CA ASP A 158 15.94 22.60 -0.71
C ASP A 158 16.26 23.15 -2.12
N LYS A 159 16.00 24.44 -2.32
CA LYS A 159 16.33 25.16 -3.57
C LYS A 159 17.82 25.23 -3.88
N LYS A 160 18.68 25.03 -2.88
CA LYS A 160 20.15 25.03 -3.00
C LYS A 160 20.72 23.61 -3.13
N ASN A 161 19.87 22.60 -3.38
CA ASN A 161 20.23 21.17 -3.44
C ASN A 161 20.84 20.60 -2.14
N ARG A 162 20.53 21.22 -1.00
CA ARG A 162 20.94 20.67 0.31
C ARG A 162 19.89 19.71 0.80
N LEU A 163 20.32 18.62 1.42
CA LEU A 163 19.42 17.66 2.06
C LEU A 163 18.75 18.31 3.29
N VAL A 164 17.43 18.40 3.28
CA VAL A 164 16.63 19.06 4.34
C VAL A 164 15.55 18.16 4.95
N GLY A 165 15.31 16.99 4.37
CA GLY A 165 14.41 16.01 4.97
C GLY A 165 14.38 14.67 4.26
N ILE A 166 13.51 13.82 4.75
CA ILE A 166 13.12 12.56 4.13
C ILE A 166 11.60 12.46 4.14
N ILE A 167 11.02 11.95 3.06
CA ILE A 167 9.59 11.61 3.00
C ILE A 167 9.45 10.14 2.65
N THR A 168 8.65 9.41 3.41
CA THR A 168 8.47 7.96 3.26
C THR A 168 7.04 7.61 2.86
N ARG A 169 6.85 6.41 2.34
CA ARG A 169 5.52 5.86 2.03
C ARG A 169 4.59 5.89 3.25
N THR A 170 5.12 5.71 4.46
CA THR A 170 4.34 5.81 5.71
C THR A 170 3.82 7.22 5.94
N ASP A 171 4.62 8.24 5.63
CA ASP A 171 4.21 9.65 5.74
C ASP A 171 3.10 9.98 4.72
N LEU A 172 3.25 9.46 3.49
CA LEU A 172 2.21 9.57 2.46
C LEU A 172 0.89 8.90 2.89
N LEU A 173 0.96 7.74 3.53
CA LEU A 173 -0.22 7.01 4.02
C LEU A 173 -0.91 7.74 5.17
N LYS A 174 -0.14 8.35 6.09
CA LYS A 174 -0.70 9.17 7.19
C LYS A 174 -1.40 10.43 6.67
N TRP A 175 -0.87 11.02 5.59
CA TRP A 175 -1.47 12.19 4.96
C TRP A 175 -2.69 11.88 4.09
N ALA A 176 -2.71 10.70 3.45
CA ALA A 176 -3.79 10.33 2.54
C ALA A 176 -5.17 10.50 3.23
N PRO A 177 -6.12 11.21 2.59
CA PRO A 177 -7.43 11.41 3.19
C PRO A 177 -8.05 10.05 3.52
N LYS A 178 -8.72 9.94 4.68
CA LYS A 178 -9.40 8.70 5.10
C LYS A 178 -10.29 8.12 4.00
N GLN A 179 -10.88 8.97 3.15
CA GLN A 179 -11.67 8.54 2.00
C GLN A 179 -10.84 7.86 0.91
N GLU A 180 -9.63 8.34 0.59
CA GLU A 180 -8.74 7.71 -0.40
C GLU A 180 -8.26 6.34 0.10
N ILE A 181 -7.99 6.22 1.40
CA ILE A 181 -7.65 4.95 2.03
C ILE A 181 -8.84 3.98 1.92
N LYS A 182 -10.05 4.44 2.27
CA LYS A 182 -11.29 3.65 2.12
C LYS A 182 -11.56 3.24 0.68
N ASP A 183 -11.42 4.15 -0.28
CA ASP A 183 -11.64 3.88 -1.70
C ASP A 183 -10.62 2.86 -2.22
N THR A 184 -9.36 2.95 -1.80
CA THR A 184 -8.30 1.98 -2.17
C THR A 184 -8.59 0.60 -1.58
N VAL A 185 -8.94 0.54 -0.29
CA VAL A 185 -9.30 -0.72 0.38
C VAL A 185 -10.54 -1.34 -0.27
N SER A 186 -11.58 -0.54 -0.53
CA SER A 186 -12.77 -0.98 -1.25
C SER A 186 -12.42 -1.55 -2.62
N THR A 187 -11.59 -0.87 -3.41
CA THR A 187 -11.21 -1.33 -4.75
C THR A 187 -10.46 -2.66 -4.70
N LYS A 188 -9.55 -2.84 -3.72
CA LYS A 188 -8.83 -4.11 -3.54
C LYS A 188 -9.73 -5.24 -3.06
N ILE A 189 -10.74 -4.94 -2.25
CA ILE A 189 -11.77 -5.92 -1.85
C ILE A 189 -12.64 -6.29 -3.05
N ASP A 190 -13.04 -5.33 -3.88
CA ASP A 190 -13.80 -5.60 -5.11
C ASP A 190 -13.00 -6.47 -6.09
N GLU A 191 -11.69 -6.21 -6.21
CA GLU A 191 -10.77 -7.02 -7.01
C GLU A 191 -10.59 -8.43 -6.43
N MET A 192 -10.46 -8.56 -5.11
CA MET A 192 -10.45 -9.85 -4.42
C MET A 192 -11.71 -10.66 -4.71
N ILE A 193 -12.90 -10.05 -4.63
CA ILE A 193 -14.17 -10.71 -4.93
C ILE A 193 -14.20 -11.22 -6.37
N LYS A 194 -13.77 -10.41 -7.35
CA LYS A 194 -13.69 -10.83 -8.77
C LYS A 194 -12.75 -12.02 -8.96
N ILE A 195 -11.58 -12.01 -8.33
CA ILE A 195 -10.64 -13.15 -8.42
C ILE A 195 -11.26 -14.42 -7.86
N LEU A 196 -12.05 -14.31 -6.78
CA LEU A 196 -12.72 -15.45 -6.17
C LEU A 196 -13.89 -16.00 -7.01
N GLU A 197 -14.40 -15.26 -7.99
CA GLU A 197 -15.39 -15.76 -8.96
C GLU A 197 -14.81 -16.87 -9.84
N ASP A 198 -13.49 -16.82 -10.10
CA ASP A 198 -12.76 -17.84 -10.86
C ASP A 198 -12.46 -19.11 -10.06
N GLY A 199 -12.63 -19.07 -8.72
CA GLY A 199 -12.50 -20.24 -7.86
C GLY A 199 -11.78 -19.99 -6.53
N PRO A 200 -11.62 -21.04 -5.71
CA PRO A 200 -10.89 -20.97 -4.45
C PRO A 200 -9.41 -20.62 -4.67
N ILE A 201 -8.85 -19.78 -3.80
CA ILE A 201 -7.46 -19.33 -3.92
C ILE A 201 -6.82 -19.13 -2.54
N GLU A 202 -5.54 -19.46 -2.43
CA GLU A 202 -4.76 -19.24 -1.21
C GLU A 202 -4.57 -17.75 -0.91
N ILE A 203 -4.68 -17.36 0.35
CA ILE A 203 -4.40 -16.00 0.84
C ILE A 203 -3.01 -15.53 0.41
N LYS A 204 -2.01 -16.41 0.48
CA LYS A 204 -0.64 -16.11 0.03
C LYS A 204 -0.59 -15.74 -1.45
N LYS A 205 -1.34 -16.44 -2.31
CA LYS A 205 -1.43 -16.12 -3.74
C LYS A 205 -2.23 -14.83 -3.98
N LEU A 206 -3.36 -14.65 -3.29
CA LEU A 206 -4.14 -13.41 -3.33
C LEU A 206 -3.32 -12.18 -2.93
N SER A 207 -2.51 -12.28 -1.87
CA SER A 207 -1.67 -11.19 -1.37
C SER A 207 -0.70 -10.67 -2.44
N LYS A 208 -0.13 -11.59 -3.23
CA LYS A 208 0.77 -11.28 -4.34
C LYS A 208 0.03 -10.59 -5.49
N ILE A 209 -1.16 -11.09 -5.86
CA ILE A 209 -1.98 -10.50 -6.94
C ILE A 209 -2.43 -9.09 -6.55
N LEU A 210 -2.95 -8.92 -5.33
CA LEU A 210 -3.46 -7.64 -4.82
C LEU A 210 -2.34 -6.68 -4.37
N ASN A 211 -1.06 -7.11 -4.44
CA ASN A 211 0.10 -6.36 -3.97
C ASN A 211 -0.12 -5.75 -2.55
N THR A 212 -0.48 -6.63 -1.61
CA THR A 212 -0.83 -6.31 -0.22
C THR A 212 -0.28 -7.41 0.71
N SER A 213 -0.15 -7.15 2.01
CA SER A 213 0.29 -8.16 2.99
C SER A 213 -0.75 -9.27 3.23
N GLU A 214 -0.28 -10.50 3.49
CA GLU A 214 -1.15 -11.66 3.80
C GLU A 214 -2.10 -11.37 4.96
N ASN A 215 -1.61 -10.81 6.07
CA ASN A 215 -2.43 -10.46 7.24
C ASN A 215 -3.61 -9.54 6.90
N LEU A 216 -3.44 -8.61 5.96
CA LEU A 216 -4.49 -7.68 5.58
C LEU A 216 -5.54 -8.36 4.69
N VAL A 217 -5.11 -9.23 3.77
CA VAL A 217 -6.02 -10.07 2.97
C VAL A 217 -6.82 -11.01 3.86
N GLU A 218 -6.19 -11.63 4.86
CA GLU A 218 -6.87 -12.49 5.82
C GLU A 218 -7.88 -11.69 6.68
N SER A 219 -7.51 -10.49 7.10
CA SER A 219 -8.43 -9.60 7.82
C SER A 219 -9.66 -9.25 6.98
N TRP A 220 -9.48 -8.95 5.68
CA TRP A 220 -10.60 -8.71 4.77
C TRP A 220 -11.45 -9.96 4.57
N ALA A 221 -10.83 -11.12 4.38
CA ALA A 221 -11.53 -12.40 4.23
C ALA A 221 -12.40 -12.70 5.46
N LYS A 222 -11.89 -12.51 6.68
CA LYS A 222 -12.64 -12.73 7.93
C LYS A 222 -13.87 -11.84 8.01
N ILE A 223 -13.73 -10.56 7.68
CA ILE A 223 -14.86 -9.62 7.64
C ILE A 223 -15.90 -10.07 6.60
N LEU A 224 -15.47 -10.51 5.42
CA LEU A 224 -16.38 -11.01 4.38
C LEU A 224 -17.07 -12.33 4.78
N GLU A 225 -16.39 -13.20 5.51
CA GLU A 225 -16.92 -14.46 6.05
C GLU A 225 -17.99 -14.21 7.12
N GLU A 226 -17.76 -13.26 8.03
CA GLU A 226 -18.75 -12.79 9.01
C GLU A 226 -20.04 -12.28 8.34
N HIS A 227 -19.91 -11.69 7.14
CA HIS A 227 -21.04 -11.21 6.33
C HIS A 227 -21.57 -12.27 5.35
N GLY A 228 -21.07 -13.50 5.42
CA GLY A 228 -21.54 -14.63 4.61
C GLY A 228 -21.20 -14.55 3.12
N MET A 229 -20.23 -13.72 2.72
CA MET A 229 -19.83 -13.58 1.31
C MET A 229 -18.76 -14.60 0.89
N VAL A 230 -17.88 -14.99 1.81
CA VAL A 230 -16.80 -15.96 1.56
C VAL A 230 -16.75 -17.02 2.66
N GLU A 231 -15.96 -18.05 2.45
CA GLU A 231 -15.61 -19.07 3.44
C GLU A 231 -14.09 -19.27 3.42
N ILE A 232 -13.48 -19.37 4.60
CA ILE A 232 -12.04 -19.56 4.77
C ILE A 232 -11.77 -20.98 5.27
N SER A 233 -10.92 -21.71 4.57
CA SER A 233 -10.43 -23.03 4.98
C SER A 233 -8.98 -22.94 5.45
N TYR A 234 -8.71 -23.49 6.64
CA TYR A 234 -7.37 -23.56 7.23
C TYR A 234 -6.85 -25.00 7.13
N PRO A 235 -6.08 -25.36 6.09
CA PRO A 235 -5.50 -26.69 5.99
C PRO A 235 -4.43 -26.89 7.07
N ALA A 236 -4.21 -28.14 7.48
CA ALA A 236 -3.18 -28.48 8.47
C ALA A 236 -1.76 -28.11 8.01
N ILE A 237 -1.54 -28.04 6.69
CA ILE A 237 -0.28 -27.66 6.06
C ILE A 237 -0.62 -26.71 4.90
N GLY A 238 0.01 -25.53 4.85
CA GLY A 238 -0.15 -24.56 3.77
C GLY A 238 -0.80 -23.25 4.21
N SER A 239 -1.04 -22.35 3.24
CA SER A 239 -1.71 -21.06 3.49
C SER A 239 -3.23 -21.24 3.50
N PRO A 240 -3.98 -20.42 4.27
CA PRO A 240 -5.44 -20.49 4.26
C PRO A 240 -6.00 -20.23 2.85
N VAL A 241 -7.12 -20.88 2.53
CA VAL A 241 -7.78 -20.80 1.23
C VAL A 241 -9.10 -20.09 1.39
N VAL A 242 -9.37 -19.09 0.54
CA VAL A 242 -10.63 -18.34 0.52
C VAL A 242 -11.42 -18.76 -0.72
N LYS A 243 -12.73 -18.93 -0.57
CA LYS A 243 -13.67 -19.17 -1.67
C LYS A 243 -14.92 -18.30 -1.51
N LEU A 244 -15.53 -17.88 -2.62
CA LEU A 244 -16.86 -17.25 -2.57
C LEU A 244 -17.90 -18.26 -2.08
N LYS A 245 -18.79 -17.78 -1.20
CA LYS A 245 -19.95 -18.55 -0.75
C LYS A 245 -21.07 -18.38 -1.79
N LYS A 246 -21.48 -19.48 -2.40
CA LYS A 246 -22.60 -19.51 -3.36
C LYS A 246 -23.94 -19.50 -2.66
#